data_AF-A0A1Y5EXJ6-F1
#
_entry.id   AF-A0A1Y5EXJ6-F1
#
_cell.length_a   1.000
_cell.length_b   1.000
_cell.length_c   1.000
_cell.angle_alpha   90.00
_cell.angle_beta   90.00
_cell.angle_gamma   90.00
#
_symmetry.space_group_name_H-M   'P 1'
#
loop_
_entity.id
_entity.type
_entity.pdbx_description
1 polymer ?
#
loop_
_entity_poly.entity_id
_entity_poly.type
_entity_poly.pdbx_seq_one_letter_code
_entity_poly.pdbx_strand_id
1 'polypeptide(L)'
;MAGVEREFCCFSCQTVCQTIYAAGLQSFYQRTPAGETLSPPAAIPAELASYDSDEVQTDYVDTLGDERTINLLIDGIHCAACVWLIEHSLAKVNGVISAEVNLTARRLRLRWNNQQTSLSTLLQSLGDIGY
;
A
#
# COMPACT_ATOMS: atom_id res chain seq x y z
N MET A 1 -8.41 6.68 32.73
CA MET A 1 -9.30 7.27 31.71
C MET A 1 -9.83 6.11 30.88
N ALA A 2 -10.84 5.40 31.39
CA ALA A 2 -12.28 5.63 31.23
C ALA A 2 -12.78 5.07 29.88
N GLY A 3 -13.63 4.05 29.98
CA GLY A 3 -14.11 3.20 28.89
C GLY A 3 -14.83 3.98 27.80
N VAL A 4 -14.16 4.09 26.66
CA VAL A 4 -14.75 4.57 25.41
C VAL A 4 -15.21 3.33 24.64
N GLU A 5 -16.49 3.26 24.37
CA GLU A 5 -17.06 2.21 23.52
C GLU A 5 -16.57 2.41 22.08
N ARG A 6 -16.14 1.32 21.44
CA ARG A 6 -15.59 1.34 20.07
C ARG A 6 -16.38 0.38 19.22
N GLU A 7 -16.79 0.84 18.04
CA GLU A 7 -17.41 -0.01 17.04
C GLU A 7 -16.32 -0.81 16.30
N PHE A 8 -16.59 -2.10 16.08
CA PHE A 8 -15.71 -3.01 15.36
C PHE A 8 -16.44 -3.57 14.14
N CYS A 9 -15.70 -3.81 13.06
CA CYS A 9 -16.28 -4.36 11.83
C CYS A 9 -16.81 -5.80 11.97
N CYS A 10 -16.38 -6.56 12.99
CA CYS A 10 -16.88 -7.89 13.30
C CYS A 10 -16.57 -8.33 14.75
N PHE A 11 -17.23 -9.40 15.20
CA PHE A 11 -17.01 -10.00 16.53
C PHE A 11 -15.56 -10.47 16.75
N SER A 12 -14.89 -10.94 15.70
CA SER A 12 -13.49 -11.38 15.77
C SER A 12 -12.56 -10.21 16.12
N CYS A 13 -12.73 -9.05 15.48
CA CYS A 13 -11.96 -7.85 15.79
C CYS A 13 -12.22 -7.35 17.21
N GLN A 14 -13.47 -7.43 17.69
CA GLN A 14 -13.83 -7.11 19.07
C GLN A 14 -13.11 -8.02 20.07
N THR A 15 -13.12 -9.34 19.82
CA THR A 15 -12.50 -10.34 20.70
C THR A 15 -10.99 -10.14 20.80
N VAL A 16 -10.32 -9.87 19.67
CA VAL A 16 -8.88 -9.56 19.65
C VAL A 16 -8.58 -8.33 20.49
N CYS A 17 -9.35 -7.26 20.31
CA CYS A 17 -9.16 -6.02 21.08
C CYS A 17 -9.36 -6.25 22.58
N GLN A 18 -10.41 -6.97 22.99
CA GLN A 18 -10.68 -7.29 24.40
C GLN A 18 -9.56 -8.12 25.02
N THR A 19 -9.02 -9.10 24.27
CA THR A 19 -7.92 -9.96 24.74
C THR A 19 -6.64 -9.16 24.98
N ILE A 20 -6.27 -8.28 24.05
CA ILE A 20 -5.11 -7.38 24.19
C ILE A 20 -5.25 -6.49 25.43
N TYR A 21 -6.45 -5.93 25.65
CA TYR A 21 -6.73 -5.07 26.81
C TYR A 21 -6.67 -5.86 28.12
N ALA A 22 -7.29 -7.04 28.19
CA ALA A 22 -7.29 -7.91 29.37
C ALA A 22 -5.87 -8.39 29.72
N ALA A 23 -5.00 -8.58 28.73
CA ALA A 23 -3.60 -8.95 28.91
C ALA A 23 -2.70 -7.78 29.36
N GLY A 24 -3.22 -6.55 29.50
CA GLY A 24 -2.42 -5.40 29.89
C GLY A 24 -1.46 -4.90 28.81
N LEU A 25 -1.64 -5.33 27.55
CA LEU A 25 -0.74 -5.06 26.44
C LEU A 25 -0.98 -3.70 25.78
N GLN A 26 -1.92 -2.89 26.27
CA GLN A 26 -2.18 -1.53 25.77
C GLN A 26 -0.95 -0.62 25.83
N SER A 27 -0.02 -0.90 26.75
CA SER A 27 1.24 -0.17 26.90
C SER A 27 2.11 -0.25 25.64
N PHE A 28 1.93 -1.27 24.79
CA PHE A 28 2.61 -1.36 23.50
C PHE A 28 2.22 -0.19 22.59
N TYR A 29 0.93 0.09 22.47
CA TYR A 29 0.41 1.19 21.67
C TYR A 29 0.67 2.57 22.29
N GLN A 30 1.03 2.65 23.57
CA GLN A 30 1.46 3.90 24.22
C GLN A 30 2.92 4.24 23.91
N ARG A 31 3.74 3.26 23.51
CA ARG A 31 5.16 3.47 23.14
C ARG A 31 5.33 4.03 21.74
N THR A 32 4.25 4.10 20.98
CA THR A 32 4.18 4.73 19.67
C THR A 32 3.18 5.87 19.82
N PRO A 33 3.64 7.11 20.05
CA PRO A 33 2.76 8.27 20.16
C PRO A 33 1.82 8.34 18.95
N ALA A 34 0.59 8.76 19.16
CA ALA A 34 -0.36 8.91 18.07
C ALA A 34 0.22 9.85 16.99
N GLY A 35 0.45 9.32 15.79
CA GLY A 35 1.06 10.06 14.67
C GLY A 35 2.55 9.77 14.45
N GLU A 36 3.20 8.99 15.31
CA GLU A 36 4.56 8.49 15.07
C GLU A 36 4.50 7.07 14.49
N THR A 37 5.25 6.81 13.44
CA THR A 37 5.39 5.47 12.88
C THR A 37 6.56 4.75 13.54
N LEU A 38 6.44 3.43 13.79
CA LEU A 38 7.50 2.62 14.41
C LEU A 38 8.80 2.59 13.57
N SER A 39 8.67 2.79 12.27
CA SER A 39 9.76 3.12 11.35
C SER A 39 9.33 4.34 10.53
N PRO A 40 10.24 5.27 10.18
CA PRO A 40 9.94 6.29 9.20
C PRO A 40 9.35 5.62 7.94
N PRO A 41 8.29 6.19 7.32
CA PRO A 41 7.91 5.76 5.97
C PRO A 41 9.17 5.78 5.10
N ALA A 42 9.34 4.78 4.25
CA ALA A 42 10.44 4.82 3.28
C ALA A 42 10.36 6.18 2.57
N ALA A 43 11.46 6.95 2.60
CA ALA A 43 11.47 8.27 2.01
C ALA A 43 11.23 8.09 0.51
N ILE A 44 10.02 8.45 0.07
CA ILE A 44 9.65 8.40 -1.34
C ILE A 44 10.55 9.43 -2.05
N PRO A 45 11.38 9.01 -3.02
CA PRO A 45 12.31 9.92 -3.68
C PRO A 45 11.55 11.10 -4.30
N ALA A 46 12.04 12.32 -4.07
CA ALA A 46 11.42 13.55 -4.56
C ALA A 46 11.30 13.62 -6.10
N GLU A 47 11.99 12.73 -6.81
CA GLU A 47 12.05 12.66 -8.27
C GLU A 47 11.02 11.69 -8.87
N LEU A 48 9.97 11.31 -8.14
CA LEU A 48 8.88 10.48 -8.66
C LEU A 48 8.29 11.00 -9.98
N ALA A 49 8.21 12.33 -10.13
CA ALA A 49 7.70 12.99 -11.32
C ALA A 49 8.51 12.67 -12.60
N SER A 50 9.77 12.28 -12.46
CA SER A 50 10.59 11.86 -13.61
C SER A 50 10.08 10.57 -14.25
N TYR A 51 9.48 9.67 -13.45
CA TYR A 51 8.91 8.41 -13.93
C TYR A 51 7.64 8.62 -14.77
N ASP A 52 7.04 9.80 -14.77
CA ASP A 52 5.86 10.11 -15.60
C ASP A 52 6.24 10.46 -17.05
N SER A 53 7.52 10.71 -17.33
CA SER A 53 7.99 11.08 -18.66
C SER A 53 8.02 9.87 -19.60
N ASP A 54 7.46 10.02 -20.79
CA ASP A 54 7.38 8.95 -21.79
C ASP A 54 8.76 8.38 -22.19
N GLU A 55 9.81 9.22 -22.21
CA GLU A 55 11.20 8.77 -22.45
C GLU A 55 11.68 7.75 -21.41
N VAL A 56 11.29 7.93 -20.14
CA VAL A 56 11.68 7.00 -19.05
C VAL A 56 10.84 5.74 -19.10
N GLN A 57 9.57 5.86 -19.48
CA GLN A 57 8.65 4.73 -19.51
C GLN A 57 8.85 3.81 -20.71
N THR A 58 9.41 4.30 -21.83
CA THR A 58 9.57 3.52 -23.07
C THR A 58 10.36 2.21 -22.87
N ASP A 59 11.30 2.16 -21.92
CA ASP A 59 12.13 0.97 -21.66
C ASP A 59 11.45 -0.05 -20.72
N TYR A 60 10.45 0.38 -19.94
CA TYR A 60 9.88 -0.40 -18.82
C TYR A 60 8.36 -0.60 -18.90
N VAL A 61 7.69 0.10 -19.81
CA VAL A 61 6.23 0.09 -20.00
C VAL A 61 5.93 -0.39 -21.42
N ASP A 62 5.36 -1.59 -21.52
CA ASP A 62 5.10 -2.29 -22.81
C ASP A 62 4.18 -1.52 -23.77
N THR A 63 3.35 -0.60 -23.26
CA THR A 63 2.38 0.29 -23.93
C THR A 63 1.55 -0.27 -25.10
N LEU A 64 0.22 -0.31 -24.89
CA LEU A 64 -0.83 -0.38 -25.91
C LEU A 64 -1.75 0.84 -25.74
N GLY A 65 -1.35 2.03 -26.21
CA GLY A 65 -2.17 3.24 -26.20
C GLY A 65 -2.33 3.91 -24.83
N ASP A 66 -3.56 4.29 -24.46
CA ASP A 66 -3.86 4.95 -23.17
C ASP A 66 -3.70 4.02 -21.96
N GLU A 67 -3.64 2.71 -22.17
CA GLU A 67 -3.34 1.72 -21.14
C GLU A 67 -1.84 1.44 -21.07
N ARG A 68 -1.28 1.63 -19.87
CA ARG A 68 0.12 1.35 -19.56
C ARG A 68 0.21 0.14 -18.63
N THR A 69 1.23 -0.68 -18.86
CA THR A 69 1.51 -1.88 -18.05
C THR A 69 2.96 -1.83 -17.61
N ILE A 70 3.20 -2.01 -16.31
CA ILE A 70 4.55 -2.07 -15.73
C ILE A 70 4.65 -3.26 -14.78
N ASN A 71 5.85 -3.84 -14.68
CA ASN A 71 6.17 -4.84 -13.67
C ASN A 71 7.13 -4.22 -12.65
N LEU A 72 6.65 -4.02 -11.43
CA LEU A 72 7.42 -3.45 -10.33
C LEU A 72 7.94 -4.57 -9.43
N LEU A 73 9.19 -4.45 -9.00
CA LEU A 73 9.74 -5.25 -7.91
C LEU A 73 9.35 -4.59 -6.60
N ILE A 74 8.71 -5.33 -5.70
CA ILE A 74 8.27 -4.81 -4.40
C ILE A 74 9.07 -5.50 -3.30
N ASP A 75 9.74 -4.69 -2.46
CA ASP A 75 10.45 -5.20 -1.30
C ASP A 75 9.51 -5.32 -0.07
N GLY A 76 9.91 -6.05 0.97
CA GLY A 76 9.11 -6.16 2.20
C GLY A 76 7.79 -6.96 2.13
N ILE A 77 7.45 -7.60 1.01
CA ILE A 77 6.27 -8.51 0.94
C ILE A 77 6.62 -9.87 1.56
N HIS A 78 5.87 -10.26 2.60
CA HIS A 78 6.15 -11.50 3.36
C HIS A 78 4.97 -12.47 3.50
N CYS A 79 3.74 -12.02 3.27
CA CYS A 79 2.57 -12.89 3.46
C CYS A 79 1.39 -12.52 2.55
N ALA A 80 0.36 -13.37 2.54
CA ALA A 80 -0.87 -13.15 1.78
C ALA A 80 -1.60 -11.86 2.19
N ALA A 81 -1.45 -11.39 3.42
CA ALA A 81 -2.04 -10.12 3.85
C ALA A 81 -1.36 -8.92 3.16
N CYS A 82 -0.06 -8.96 2.92
CA CYS A 82 0.66 -7.93 2.16
C CYS A 82 0.15 -7.86 0.71
N VAL A 83 -0.03 -9.02 0.08
CA VAL A 83 -0.60 -9.14 -1.28
C VAL A 83 -1.99 -8.50 -1.32
N TRP A 84 -2.87 -8.91 -0.41
CA TRP A 84 -4.22 -8.38 -0.33
C TRP A 84 -4.24 -6.86 -0.12
N LEU A 85 -3.37 -6.34 0.76
CA LEU A 85 -3.29 -4.91 1.05
C LEU A 85 -2.88 -4.10 -0.19
N ILE A 86 -1.85 -4.53 -0.92
CA ILE A 86 -1.36 -3.86 -2.12
C ILE A 86 -2.43 -3.85 -3.21
N GLU A 87 -2.99 -5.02 -3.54
CA GLU A 87 -4.00 -5.15 -4.59
C GLU A 87 -5.27 -4.35 -4.26
N HIS A 88 -5.74 -4.45 -3.01
CA HIS A 88 -6.94 -3.75 -2.56
C HIS A 88 -6.74 -2.23 -2.43
N SER A 89 -5.54 -1.78 -2.09
CA SER A 89 -5.20 -0.35 -2.04
C SER A 89 -5.19 0.25 -3.44
N LEU A 90 -4.44 -0.36 -4.36
CA LEU A 90 -4.32 0.12 -5.73
C LEU A 90 -5.65 0.06 -6.50
N ALA A 91 -6.49 -0.95 -6.25
CA ALA A 91 -7.81 -1.05 -6.86
C ALA A 91 -8.77 0.11 -6.49
N LYS A 92 -8.47 0.87 -5.43
CA LYS A 92 -9.24 2.07 -5.05
C LYS A 92 -8.78 3.33 -5.77
N VAL A 93 -7.60 3.32 -6.38
CA VAL A 93 -7.07 4.47 -7.11
C VAL A 93 -7.78 4.57 -8.46
N ASN A 94 -8.36 5.74 -8.73
CA ASN A 94 -9.04 6.00 -10.00
C ASN A 94 -8.03 5.87 -11.16
N GLY A 95 -8.43 5.23 -12.27
CA GLY A 95 -7.55 4.96 -13.41
C GLY A 95 -6.74 3.67 -13.32
N VAL A 96 -6.75 2.94 -12.21
CA VAL A 96 -6.17 1.59 -12.15
C VAL A 96 -7.11 0.58 -12.81
N ILE A 97 -6.56 -0.25 -13.69
CA ILE A 97 -7.29 -1.30 -14.42
C ILE A 97 -7.12 -2.64 -13.73
N SER A 98 -5.87 -2.99 -13.38
CA SER A 98 -5.57 -4.17 -12.56
C SER A 98 -4.26 -4.03 -11.80
N ALA A 99 -4.19 -4.66 -10.64
CA ALA A 99 -3.00 -4.80 -9.82
C ALA A 99 -2.92 -6.26 -9.36
N GLU A 100 -1.88 -6.97 -9.76
CA GLU A 100 -1.69 -8.39 -9.47
C GLU A 100 -0.31 -8.62 -8.87
N VAL A 101 -0.25 -9.15 -7.65
CA VAL A 101 1.01 -9.40 -6.96
C VAL A 101 1.35 -10.88 -7.00
N ASN A 102 2.51 -11.18 -7.56
CA ASN A 102 3.14 -12.49 -7.46
C ASN A 102 4.07 -12.52 -6.24
N LEU A 103 3.61 -13.13 -5.15
CA LEU A 103 4.37 -13.25 -3.90
C LEU A 103 5.71 -13.99 -4.08
N THR A 104 5.71 -15.08 -4.85
CA THR A 104 6.91 -15.90 -5.09
C THR A 104 7.98 -15.13 -5.84
N ALA A 105 7.58 -14.35 -6.84
CA ALA A 105 8.48 -13.53 -7.66
C ALA A 105 8.73 -12.13 -7.08
N ARG A 106 8.01 -11.74 -6.00
CA ARG A 106 8.00 -10.38 -5.43
C ARG A 106 7.76 -9.29 -6.47
N ARG A 107 6.82 -9.57 -7.38
CA ARG A 107 6.52 -8.69 -8.52
C ARG A 107 5.07 -8.28 -8.51
N LEU A 108 4.83 -6.98 -8.64
CA LEU A 108 3.53 -6.40 -8.92
C LEU A 108 3.44 -6.14 -10.42
N ARG A 109 2.45 -6.73 -11.08
CA ARG A 109 2.02 -6.31 -12.41
C ARG A 109 0.92 -5.29 -12.25
N LEU A 110 1.17 -4.07 -12.71
CA LEU A 110 0.24 -2.94 -12.59
C LEU A 110 -0.17 -2.46 -13.98
N ARG A 111 -1.49 -2.33 -14.17
CA ARG A 111 -2.11 -1.79 -15.38
C ARG A 111 -2.94 -0.57 -15.02
N TRP A 112 -2.68 0.55 -15.70
CA TRP A 112 -3.41 1.79 -15.45
C TRP A 112 -3.65 2.57 -16.74
N ASN A 113 -4.65 3.46 -16.70
CA ASN A 113 -4.93 4.41 -17.75
C ASN A 113 -4.16 5.71 -17.48
N ASN A 114 -3.24 6.07 -18.37
CA ASN A 114 -2.34 7.20 -18.17
C ASN A 114 -3.03 8.57 -18.30
N GLN A 115 -4.24 8.63 -18.86
CA GLN A 115 -5.06 9.85 -18.89
C GLN A 115 -5.76 10.12 -17.56
N GLN A 116 -5.93 9.09 -16.72
CA GLN A 116 -6.66 9.17 -15.44
C GLN A 116 -5.75 9.21 -14.22
N THR A 117 -4.59 8.54 -14.28
CA THR A 117 -3.63 8.51 -13.18
C THR A 117 -2.20 8.39 -13.70
N SER A 118 -1.25 8.94 -12.95
CA SER A 118 0.17 8.92 -13.29
C SER A 118 0.90 7.81 -12.54
N LEU A 119 2.05 7.37 -13.07
CA LEU A 119 2.86 6.35 -12.40
C LEU A 119 3.35 6.87 -11.04
N SER A 120 3.73 8.14 -10.96
CA SER A 120 4.11 8.80 -9.70
C SER A 120 3.03 8.71 -8.61
N THR A 121 1.76 8.90 -8.98
CA THR A 121 0.63 8.80 -8.04
C THR A 121 0.47 7.37 -7.51
N LEU A 122 0.65 6.38 -8.38
CA LEU A 122 0.56 4.96 -8.00
C LEU A 122 1.72 4.55 -7.08
N LEU A 123 2.94 5.01 -7.39
CA LEU A 123 4.11 4.78 -6.54
C LEU A 123 3.97 5.50 -5.18
N GLN A 124 3.40 6.70 -5.15
CA GLN A 124 3.08 7.39 -3.90
C GLN A 124 2.09 6.59 -3.06
N SER A 125 1.03 6.06 -3.68
CA SER A 125 0.04 5.24 -2.99
C SER A 125 0.63 3.95 -2.41
N LEU A 126 1.65 3.37 -3.03
CA LEU A 126 2.40 2.24 -2.49
C LEU A 126 3.25 2.68 -1.27
N GLY A 127 3.93 3.82 -1.37
CA GLY A 127 4.71 4.36 -0.27
C GLY A 127 3.88 4.69 0.97
N ASP A 128 2.65 5.19 0.78
CA ASP A 128 1.71 5.50 1.88
C ASP A 128 1.29 4.26 2.68
N ILE A 129 1.29 3.07 2.06
CA ILE A 129 1.03 1.78 2.73
C ILE A 129 2.32 1.06 3.15
N GLY A 130 3.48 1.66 2.91
CA GLY A 130 4.79 1.19 3.38
C GLY A 130 5.57 0.31 2.39
N TYR A 131 5.31 0.43 1.08
CA TYR A 131 5.98 -0.34 0.01
C TYR A 131 6.68 0.53 -1.03
#